data_AF-A0A7M3YIR7-F1
#
_entry.id   AF-A0A7M3YIR7-F1
#
_cell.length_a   1.000
_cell.length_b   1.000
_cell.length_c   1.000
_cell.angle_alpha   90.00
_cell.angle_beta   90.00
_cell.angle_gamma   90.00
#
_symmetry.space_group_name_H-M   'P 1'
#
loop_
_entity.id
_entity.type
_entity.pdbx_description
1 polymer ?
#
loop_
_entity_poly.entity_id
_entity_poly.type
_entity_poly.pdbx_seq_one_letter_code
_entity_poly.pdbx_strand_id
1 'polypeptide(L)'
;MSEIMGENAYFRLVRENRTYRRFWIAAFISKFGEWFNTIALFLIILEYTDSELLLGILMAVRMGCFALMQPFFGLLADRANRKKLMIATNILQIFLALAFIAVDGPEDIWWMFLCSGAMMALHGLYVTAERAAIPNIVKSEDLTTANALDSATWSTALCLGAFVGGLVVSEYGVTVAFIIDSIT
;
A
#
# COMPACT_ATOMS: atom_id res chain seq x y z
N MET A 1 25.96 31.01 -13.18
CA MET A 1 25.77 30.06 -12.05
C MET A 1 24.73 30.60 -11.06
N SER A 2 23.60 31.16 -11.54
CA SER A 2 22.60 31.79 -10.66
C SER A 2 21.21 31.91 -11.32
N GLU A 3 20.81 30.97 -12.19
CA GLU A 3 19.57 31.12 -12.98
C GLU A 3 18.79 29.81 -13.18
N ILE A 4 18.92 28.85 -12.26
CA ILE A 4 18.06 27.63 -12.21
C ILE A 4 17.45 27.50 -10.80
N MET A 5 16.68 28.52 -10.39
CA MET A 5 15.93 28.53 -9.13
C MET A 5 14.44 28.86 -9.36
N GLY A 6 13.83 28.29 -10.40
CA GLY A 6 12.45 28.63 -10.79
C GLY A 6 11.40 27.54 -10.57
N GLU A 7 11.71 26.28 -10.86
CA GLU A 7 10.76 25.18 -10.69
C GLU A 7 11.36 24.18 -9.71
N ASN A 8 10.72 24.05 -8.55
CA ASN A 8 11.09 23.08 -7.54
C ASN A 8 11.18 21.69 -8.22
N ALA A 9 12.33 21.00 -8.07
CA ALA A 9 12.64 19.75 -8.76
C ALA A 9 11.50 18.72 -8.66
N TYR A 10 10.78 18.70 -7.54
CA TYR A 10 9.56 17.90 -7.34
C TYR A 10 8.47 18.25 -8.37
N PHE A 11 8.13 19.53 -8.49
CA PHE A 11 7.11 20.01 -9.43
C PHE A 11 7.53 19.79 -10.88
N ARG A 12 8.80 20.05 -11.21
CA ARG A 12 9.37 19.79 -12.54
C ARG A 12 9.17 18.32 -12.94
N LEU A 13 9.62 17.39 -12.09
CA LEU A 13 9.54 15.95 -12.36
C LEU A 13 8.09 15.50 -12.61
N VAL A 14 7.16 15.89 -11.73
CA VAL A 14 5.74 15.52 -11.85
C VAL A 14 5.09 16.19 -13.07
N ARG A 15 5.47 17.43 -13.41
CA ARG A 15 4.89 18.16 -14.54
C ARG A 15 5.36 17.64 -15.89
N GLU A 16 6.66 17.41 -16.04
CA GLU A 16 7.31 17.07 -17.31
C GLU A 16 7.26 15.56 -17.60
N ASN A 17 7.48 14.71 -16.60
CA ASN A 17 7.46 13.26 -16.79
C ASN A 17 6.06 12.69 -16.61
N ARG A 18 5.28 12.67 -17.70
CA ARG A 18 3.90 12.16 -17.70
C ARG A 18 3.79 10.70 -17.24
N THR A 19 4.79 9.87 -17.52
CA THR A 19 4.81 8.46 -17.13
C THR A 19 4.98 8.35 -15.62
N TYR A 20 5.97 9.05 -15.05
CA TYR A 20 6.17 9.12 -13.60
C TYR A 20 4.95 9.70 -12.89
N ARG A 21 4.35 10.78 -13.40
CA ARG A 21 3.16 11.38 -12.80
C ARG A 21 1.99 10.39 -12.69
N ARG A 22 1.69 9.67 -13.77
CA ARG A 22 0.59 8.67 -13.77
C ARG A 22 0.88 7.55 -12.78
N PHE A 23 2.12 7.08 -12.76
CA PHE A 23 2.59 6.08 -11.82
C PHE A 23 2.44 6.55 -10.36
N TRP A 24 2.95 7.74 -10.05
CA TRP A 24 2.94 8.34 -8.73
C TRP A 24 1.53 8.58 -8.19
N ILE A 25 0.61 9.09 -9.02
CA ILE A 25 -0.79 9.29 -8.62
C ILE A 25 -1.47 7.95 -8.32
N ALA A 26 -1.27 6.93 -9.16
CA ALA A 26 -1.83 5.61 -8.91
C ALA A 26 -1.26 4.97 -7.63
N ALA A 27 0.05 5.11 -7.40
CA ALA A 27 0.69 4.64 -6.18
C ALA A 27 0.16 5.37 -4.93
N PHE A 28 -0.09 6.68 -5.00
CA PHE A 28 -0.69 7.42 -3.89
C PHE A 28 -2.11 6.93 -3.58
N ILE A 29 -2.97 6.78 -4.59
CA ILE A 29 -4.36 6.33 -4.40
C ILE A 29 -4.38 4.95 -3.73
N SER A 30 -3.59 4.01 -4.24
CA SER A 30 -3.51 2.65 -3.68
C SER A 30 -2.95 2.65 -2.25
N LYS A 31 -1.84 3.38 -1.99
CA LYS A 31 -1.27 3.50 -0.64
C LYS A 31 -2.25 4.17 0.34
N PHE A 32 -3.07 5.09 -0.13
CA PHE A 32 -4.09 5.77 0.67
C PHE A 32 -5.25 4.83 1.04
N GLY A 33 -5.73 4.04 0.08
CA GLY A 33 -6.77 3.02 0.29
C GLY A 33 -6.38 1.94 1.29
N GLU A 34 -5.13 1.47 1.24
CA GLU A 34 -4.64 0.39 2.12
C GLU A 34 -4.83 0.71 3.62
N TRP A 35 -4.81 1.98 3.98
CA TRP A 35 -5.04 2.42 5.36
C TRP A 35 -6.50 2.30 5.80
N PHE A 36 -7.49 2.41 4.91
CA PHE A 36 -8.89 2.16 5.25
C PHE A 36 -9.07 0.72 5.70
N ASN A 37 -8.53 -0.21 4.91
CA ASN A 37 -8.53 -1.63 5.22
C ASN A 37 -7.80 -1.92 6.53
N THR A 38 -6.60 -1.36 6.70
CA THR A 38 -5.80 -1.56 7.91
C THR A 38 -6.53 -1.09 9.18
N ILE A 39 -7.17 0.08 9.14
CA ILE A 39 -7.96 0.59 10.27
C ILE A 39 -9.19 -0.27 10.52
N ALA A 40 -9.89 -0.70 9.47
CA ALA A 40 -11.04 -1.59 9.60
C ALA A 40 -10.66 -2.93 10.27
N LEU A 41 -9.53 -3.53 9.89
CA LEU A 41 -9.04 -4.76 10.51
C LEU A 41 -8.71 -4.58 11.99
N PHE A 42 -8.15 -3.43 12.41
CA PHE A 42 -7.91 -3.17 13.83
C PHE A 42 -9.21 -3.09 14.61
N LEU A 43 -10.22 -2.41 14.05
CA LEU A 43 -11.51 -2.25 14.70
C LEU A 43 -12.26 -3.57 14.80
N ILE A 44 -12.25 -4.42 13.75
CA ILE A 44 -12.84 -5.78 13.81
C ILE A 44 -12.22 -6.61 14.92
N ILE A 45 -10.88 -6.61 15.06
CA ILE A 45 -10.21 -7.39 16.11
C ILE A 45 -10.65 -6.92 17.49
N LEU A 46 -10.65 -5.61 17.73
CA LEU A 46 -11.07 -5.05 19.02
C LEU A 46 -12.55 -5.32 19.29
N GLU A 47 -13.41 -5.15 18.29
CA GLU A 47 -14.86 -5.37 18.42
C GLU A 47 -15.20 -6.82 18.74
N TYR A 48 -14.56 -7.78 18.08
CA TYR A 48 -14.89 -9.20 18.23
C TYR A 48 -14.14 -9.89 19.38
N THR A 49 -13.02 -9.34 19.86
CA THR A 49 -12.17 -10.04 20.85
C THR A 49 -11.76 -9.22 22.06
N ASP A 50 -11.89 -7.90 21.99
CA ASP A 50 -11.38 -6.98 23.02
C ASP A 50 -9.89 -7.22 23.36
N SER A 51 -9.10 -7.69 22.38
CA SER A 51 -7.73 -8.16 22.59
C SER A 51 -6.68 -7.32 21.86
N GLU A 52 -5.97 -6.49 22.62
CA GLU A 52 -4.79 -5.75 22.13
C GLU A 52 -3.65 -6.69 21.70
N LEU A 53 -3.58 -7.88 22.29
CA LEU A 53 -2.59 -8.90 21.92
C LEU A 53 -2.81 -9.38 20.48
N LEU A 54 -4.07 -9.57 20.07
CA LEU A 54 -4.40 -9.98 18.70
C LEU A 54 -4.08 -8.90 17.66
N LEU A 55 -4.15 -7.61 18.02
CA LEU A 55 -3.63 -6.53 17.18
C LEU A 55 -2.11 -6.65 16.98
N GLY A 56 -1.38 -6.92 18.07
CA GLY A 56 0.06 -7.16 18.01
C GLY A 56 0.41 -8.36 17.12
N ILE A 57 -0.37 -9.44 17.22
CA ILE A 57 -0.22 -10.63 16.38
C ILE A 57 -0.52 -10.31 14.91
N LEU A 58 -1.60 -9.57 14.60
CA LEU A 58 -1.89 -9.14 13.24
C LEU A 58 -0.70 -8.39 12.64
N MET A 59 -0.14 -7.42 13.38
CA MET A 59 1.03 -6.66 12.92
C MET A 59 2.26 -7.55 12.71
N ALA A 60 2.50 -8.50 13.62
CA ALA A 60 3.58 -9.47 13.48
C ALA A 60 3.41 -10.36 12.25
N VAL A 61 2.19 -10.83 11.97
CA VAL A 61 1.86 -11.61 10.77
C VAL A 61 2.11 -10.79 9.51
N ARG A 62 1.59 -9.55 9.46
CA ARG A 62 1.80 -8.65 8.30
C ARG A 62 3.29 -8.43 8.06
N MET A 63 4.03 -7.94 9.06
CA MET A 63 5.46 -7.64 8.92
C MET A 63 6.29 -8.90 8.65
N GLY A 64 5.92 -10.04 9.27
CA GLY A 64 6.54 -11.34 9.03
C GLY A 64 6.37 -11.78 7.58
N CYS A 65 5.15 -11.77 7.05
CA CYS A 65 4.86 -12.12 5.66
C CYS A 65 5.56 -11.17 4.68
N PHE A 66 5.58 -9.87 4.98
CA PHE A 66 6.33 -8.88 4.19
C PHE A 66 7.82 -9.25 4.12
N ALA A 67 8.45 -9.45 5.27
CA ALA A 67 9.90 -9.61 5.39
C ALA A 67 10.39 -10.97 4.85
N LEU A 68 9.70 -12.06 5.21
CA LEU A 68 10.10 -13.42 4.85
C LEU A 68 10.07 -13.66 3.33
N MET A 69 9.18 -12.96 2.62
CA MET A 69 9.02 -13.13 1.18
C MET A 69 9.96 -12.24 0.34
N GLN A 70 10.64 -11.24 0.93
CA GLN A 70 11.50 -10.30 0.18
C GLN A 70 12.58 -10.98 -0.68
N PRO A 71 13.32 -12.01 -0.22
CA PRO A 71 14.34 -12.66 -1.05
C PRO A 71 13.77 -13.27 -2.33
N PHE A 72 12.56 -13.87 -2.24
CA PHE A 72 11.87 -14.46 -3.38
C PHE A 72 11.39 -13.39 -4.36
N PHE A 73 10.87 -12.28 -3.83
CA PHE A 73 10.39 -11.16 -4.66
C PHE A 73 11.50 -10.41 -5.36
N GLY A 74 12.70 -10.29 -4.76
CA GLY A 74 13.88 -9.77 -5.44
C GLY A 74 14.21 -10.57 -6.69
N LEU A 75 14.34 -11.90 -6.55
CA LEU A 75 14.59 -12.81 -7.67
C LEU A 75 13.50 -12.68 -8.76
N LEU A 76 12.23 -12.60 -8.34
CA LEU A 76 11.10 -12.49 -9.27
C LEU A 76 11.10 -11.14 -10.01
N ALA A 77 11.36 -10.03 -9.31
CA ALA A 77 11.39 -8.68 -9.89
C ALA A 77 12.57 -8.46 -10.86
N ASP A 78 13.64 -9.24 -10.71
CA ASP A 78 14.77 -9.23 -11.64
C ASP A 78 14.45 -9.92 -12.97
N ARG A 79 13.62 -10.98 -12.93
CA ARG A 79 13.34 -11.83 -14.10
C ARG A 79 12.02 -11.50 -14.80
N ALA A 80 11.03 -11.01 -14.08
CA ALA A 80 9.70 -10.77 -14.61
C ALA A 80 9.47 -9.30 -14.99
N ASN A 81 8.39 -9.05 -15.76
CA ASN A 81 7.99 -7.70 -16.10
C ASN A 81 7.41 -6.98 -14.88
N ARG A 82 8.14 -5.99 -14.36
CA ARG A 82 7.80 -5.21 -13.15
C ARG A 82 6.42 -4.56 -13.21
N LYS A 83 6.04 -4.02 -14.38
CA LYS A 83 4.70 -3.44 -14.58
C LYS A 83 3.61 -4.50 -14.43
N LYS A 84 3.80 -5.69 -15.02
CA LYS A 84 2.83 -6.79 -14.88
C LYS A 84 2.74 -7.30 -13.45
N LEU A 85 3.87 -7.37 -12.73
CA LEU A 85 3.88 -7.73 -11.31
C LEU A 85 3.06 -6.75 -10.48
N MET A 86 3.30 -5.45 -10.61
CA MET A 86 2.54 -4.41 -9.87
C MET A 86 1.04 -4.44 -10.19
N ILE A 87 0.66 -4.67 -11.44
CA ILE A 87 -0.76 -4.79 -11.82
C ILE A 87 -1.37 -6.06 -11.21
N ALA A 88 -0.67 -7.19 -11.28
CA ALA A 88 -1.15 -8.46 -10.74
C ALA A 88 -1.32 -8.39 -9.22
N THR A 89 -0.36 -7.79 -8.49
CA THR A 89 -0.48 -7.59 -7.04
C THR A 89 -1.67 -6.72 -6.69
N ASN A 90 -1.89 -5.61 -7.41
CA ASN A 90 -3.05 -4.75 -7.14
C ASN A 90 -4.37 -5.48 -7.40
N ILE A 91 -4.49 -6.22 -8.50
CA ILE A 91 -5.68 -7.03 -8.78
C ILE A 91 -5.94 -8.05 -7.67
N LEU A 92 -4.90 -8.74 -7.19
CA LEU A 92 -5.04 -9.70 -6.09
C LEU A 92 -5.43 -9.01 -4.77
N GLN A 93 -4.91 -7.82 -4.51
CA GLN A 93 -5.27 -7.03 -3.33
C GLN A 93 -6.75 -6.64 -3.33
N ILE A 94 -7.35 -6.34 -4.48
CA ILE A 94 -8.80 -6.06 -4.60
C ILE A 94 -9.61 -7.24 -4.05
N PHE A 95 -9.29 -8.47 -4.48
CA PHE A 95 -10.02 -9.65 -4.02
C PHE A 95 -9.81 -9.93 -2.53
N LEU A 96 -8.61 -9.70 -2.00
CA LEU A 96 -8.32 -9.87 -0.58
C LEU A 96 -9.03 -8.81 0.28
N ALA A 97 -9.08 -7.56 -0.18
CA ALA A 97 -9.81 -6.49 0.49
C ALA A 97 -11.31 -6.83 0.58
N LEU A 98 -11.92 -7.28 -0.51
CA LEU A 98 -13.32 -7.68 -0.54
C LEU A 98 -13.60 -8.95 0.29
N ALA A 99 -12.62 -9.85 0.43
CA ALA A 99 -12.78 -11.05 1.24
C ALA A 99 -13.05 -10.72 2.72
N PHE A 100 -12.52 -9.60 3.24
CA PHE A 100 -12.76 -9.21 4.63
C PHE A 100 -14.20 -8.79 4.94
N ILE A 101 -15.03 -8.53 3.93
CA ILE A 101 -16.46 -8.30 4.13
C ILE A 101 -17.15 -9.54 4.71
N ALA A 102 -16.58 -10.74 4.49
CA ALA A 102 -17.10 -11.99 5.02
C ALA A 102 -16.67 -12.29 6.47
N VAL A 103 -15.90 -11.41 7.12
CA VAL A 103 -15.57 -11.56 8.55
C VAL A 103 -16.80 -11.15 9.36
N ASP A 104 -17.45 -12.11 10.02
CA ASP A 104 -18.70 -11.87 10.74
C ASP A 104 -18.62 -12.20 12.24
N GLY A 105 -17.53 -12.84 12.69
CA GLY A 105 -17.35 -13.17 14.09
C GLY A 105 -15.91 -13.46 14.54
N PRO A 106 -15.71 -13.75 15.84
CA PRO A 106 -14.40 -14.06 16.40
C PRO A 106 -13.72 -15.30 15.80
N GLU A 107 -14.49 -16.27 15.32
CA GLU A 107 -14.02 -17.49 14.66
C GLU A 107 -13.24 -17.22 13.37
N ASP A 108 -13.51 -16.09 12.72
CA ASP A 108 -12.97 -15.72 11.42
C ASP A 108 -11.58 -15.08 11.50
N ILE A 109 -11.18 -14.64 12.69
CA ILE A 109 -9.95 -13.88 12.90
C ILE A 109 -8.71 -14.65 12.41
N TRP A 110 -8.73 -15.97 12.50
CA TRP A 110 -7.62 -16.79 12.03
C TRP A 110 -7.43 -16.74 10.52
N TRP A 111 -8.51 -16.86 9.74
CA TRP A 111 -8.37 -16.75 8.28
C TRP A 111 -8.17 -15.28 7.86
N MET A 112 -8.73 -14.33 8.61
CA MET A 112 -8.44 -12.91 8.43
C MET A 112 -6.95 -12.60 8.58
N PHE A 113 -6.25 -13.20 9.55
CA PHE A 113 -4.79 -13.09 9.67
C PHE A 113 -4.06 -13.66 8.45
N LEU A 114 -4.49 -14.81 7.93
CA LEU A 114 -3.91 -15.39 6.72
C LEU A 114 -4.09 -14.48 5.51
N CYS A 115 -5.30 -13.95 5.30
CA CYS A 115 -5.60 -13.00 4.23
C CYS A 115 -4.80 -11.70 4.37
N SER A 116 -4.70 -11.15 5.58
CA SER A 116 -3.90 -9.94 5.83
C SER A 116 -2.40 -10.17 5.64
N GLY A 117 -1.89 -11.36 6.02
CA GLY A 117 -0.51 -11.75 5.74
C GLY A 117 -0.24 -11.86 4.25
N ALA A 118 -1.17 -12.47 3.50
CA ALA A 118 -1.09 -12.56 2.03
C ALA A 118 -1.12 -11.17 1.37
N MET A 119 -1.98 -10.26 1.83
CA MET A 119 -1.98 -8.86 1.35
C MET A 119 -0.62 -8.20 1.59
N MET A 120 -0.05 -8.35 2.79
CA MET A 120 1.24 -7.72 3.09
C MET A 120 2.40 -8.35 2.31
N ALA A 121 2.34 -9.65 2.01
CA ALA A 121 3.29 -10.29 1.09
C ALA A 121 3.17 -9.68 -0.33
N LEU A 122 1.96 -9.53 -0.85
CA LEU A 122 1.74 -8.90 -2.16
C LEU A 122 2.20 -7.45 -2.19
N HIS A 123 1.97 -6.69 -1.11
CA HIS A 123 2.52 -5.35 -0.94
C HIS A 123 4.06 -5.36 -1.03
N GLY A 124 4.71 -6.34 -0.40
CA GLY A 124 6.17 -6.54 -0.53
C GLY A 124 6.65 -6.76 -1.97
N LEU A 125 5.92 -7.56 -2.74
CA LEU A 125 6.22 -7.75 -4.16
C LEU A 125 6.00 -6.46 -4.96
N TYR A 126 4.93 -5.71 -4.67
CA TYR A 126 4.66 -4.42 -5.30
C TYR A 126 5.81 -3.44 -5.04
N VAL A 127 6.21 -3.22 -3.78
CA VAL A 127 7.29 -2.29 -3.41
C VAL A 127 8.61 -2.68 -4.05
N THR A 128 8.92 -3.98 -4.12
CA THR A 128 10.14 -4.47 -4.78
C THR A 128 10.11 -4.18 -6.28
N ALA A 129 8.99 -4.45 -6.94
CA ALA A 129 8.81 -4.17 -8.36
C ALA A 129 8.81 -2.67 -8.68
N GLU A 130 8.20 -1.85 -7.81
CA GLU A 130 8.18 -0.38 -7.87
C GLU A 130 9.60 0.19 -7.80
N ARG A 131 10.38 -0.21 -6.79
CA ARG A 131 11.78 0.23 -6.63
C ARG A 131 12.65 -0.15 -7.82
N ALA A 132 12.43 -1.33 -8.41
CA ALA A 132 13.14 -1.76 -9.61
C ALA A 132 12.63 -1.06 -10.89
N ALA A 133 11.38 -0.56 -10.90
CA ALA A 133 10.79 0.11 -12.05
C ALA A 133 11.15 1.59 -12.13
N ILE A 134 11.22 2.30 -11.00
CA ILE A 134 11.48 3.75 -10.95
C ILE A 134 12.72 4.17 -11.76
N PRO A 135 13.88 3.47 -11.68
CA PRO A 135 15.06 3.83 -12.47
C PRO A 135 14.89 3.77 -13.98
N ASN A 136 13.88 3.04 -14.46
CA ASN A 136 13.54 2.95 -15.88
C ASN A 136 12.49 4.00 -16.31
N ILE A 137 11.88 4.71 -15.35
CA ILE A 137 10.80 5.68 -15.57
C ILE A 137 11.35 7.11 -15.51
N VAL A 138 12.34 7.37 -14.66
CA VAL A 138 12.92 8.70 -14.43
C VAL A 138 14.37 8.76 -14.92
N LYS A 139 14.88 9.98 -15.16
CA LYS A 139 16.30 10.18 -15.47
C LYS A 139 17.14 9.95 -14.22
N SER A 140 18.41 9.57 -14.38
CA SER A 140 19.32 9.34 -13.25
C SER A 140 19.44 10.54 -12.30
N GLU A 141 19.39 11.76 -12.83
CA GLU A 141 19.39 13.01 -12.05
C GLU A 141 18.14 13.21 -11.18
N ASP A 142 17.01 12.60 -11.56
CA ASP A 142 15.72 12.72 -10.87
C ASP A 142 15.48 11.57 -9.87
N LEU A 143 16.37 10.58 -9.76
CA LEU A 143 16.17 9.40 -8.91
C LEU A 143 16.00 9.78 -7.43
N THR A 144 16.85 10.67 -6.92
CA THR A 144 16.76 11.13 -5.53
C THR A 144 15.44 11.86 -5.29
N THR A 145 15.02 12.71 -6.23
CA THR A 145 13.73 13.43 -6.17
C THR A 145 12.55 12.46 -6.20
N ALA A 146 12.61 11.42 -7.04
CA ALA A 146 11.57 10.40 -7.15
C ALA A 146 11.43 9.57 -5.87
N ASN A 147 12.55 9.16 -5.26
CA ASN A 147 12.57 8.42 -3.99
C ASN A 147 12.08 9.28 -2.81
N ALA A 148 12.44 10.57 -2.80
CA ALA A 148 11.94 11.51 -1.80
C ALA A 148 10.43 11.73 -1.91
N LEU A 149 9.90 11.85 -3.14
CA LEU A 149 8.45 11.90 -3.37
C LEU A 149 7.77 10.62 -2.93
N ASP A 150 8.30 9.44 -3.25
CA ASP A 150 7.70 8.17 -2.81
C ASP A 150 7.65 8.06 -1.28
N SER A 151 8.73 8.42 -0.60
CA SER A 151 8.78 8.44 0.88
C SER A 151 7.74 9.39 1.47
N ALA A 152 7.66 10.62 0.94
CA ALA A 152 6.66 11.60 1.36
C ALA A 152 5.22 11.14 1.07
N THR A 153 5.03 10.43 -0.05
CA THR A 153 3.74 9.86 -0.45
C THR A 153 3.30 8.80 0.54
N TRP A 154 4.20 7.91 0.96
CA TRP A 154 3.89 6.89 1.95
C TRP A 154 3.46 7.50 3.29
N SER A 155 4.21 8.48 3.80
CA SER A 155 3.84 9.17 5.05
C SER A 155 2.53 9.95 4.94
N THR A 156 2.28 10.58 3.79
CA THR A 156 1.04 11.33 3.54
C THR A 156 -0.15 10.39 3.44
N ALA A 157 -0.01 9.29 2.71
CA ALA A 157 -1.03 8.25 2.58
C ALA A 157 -1.36 7.62 3.94
N LEU A 158 -0.34 7.36 4.77
CA LEU A 158 -0.53 6.91 6.15
C LEU A 158 -1.33 7.89 6.96
N CYS A 159 -0.90 9.15 7.04
CA CYS A 159 -1.53 10.14 7.89
C CYS A 159 -2.98 10.41 7.45
N LEU A 160 -3.20 10.68 6.16
CA LEU A 160 -4.52 11.01 5.63
C LEU A 160 -5.41 9.77 5.56
N GLY A 161 -4.88 8.65 5.11
CA GLY A 161 -5.62 7.39 4.96
C GLY A 161 -6.05 6.83 6.31
N ALA A 162 -5.19 6.85 7.33
CA ALA A 162 -5.58 6.42 8.68
C ALA A 162 -6.62 7.35 9.30
N PHE A 163 -6.46 8.67 9.13
CA PHE A 163 -7.42 9.66 9.63
C PHE A 163 -8.80 9.51 8.96
N VAL A 164 -8.85 9.54 7.63
CA VAL A 164 -10.11 9.42 6.89
C VAL A 164 -10.69 8.02 7.01
N GLY A 165 -9.85 6.98 7.03
CA GLY A 165 -10.27 5.60 7.26
C GLY A 165 -10.94 5.40 8.61
N GLY A 166 -10.38 5.97 9.68
CA GLY A 166 -11.01 5.96 11.01
C GLY A 166 -12.37 6.66 11.02
N LEU A 167 -12.47 7.83 10.38
CA LEU A 167 -13.76 8.54 10.24
C LEU A 167 -14.78 7.72 9.44
N VAL A 168 -14.36 7.10 8.34
CA VAL A 168 -15.25 6.29 7.51
C VAL A 168 -15.74 5.06 8.27
N VAL A 169 -14.86 4.34 8.97
CA VAL A 169 -15.28 3.18 9.76
C VAL A 169 -16.23 3.60 10.89
N SER A 170 -15.96 4.73 11.57
CA SER A 170 -16.81 5.24 12.64
C SER A 170 -18.23 5.59 12.17
N GLU A 171 -18.37 6.23 11.00
CA GLU A 171 -19.66 6.73 10.51
C GLU A 171 -20.41 5.73 9.61
N TYR A 172 -19.68 4.91 8.84
CA TYR A 172 -20.23 4.05 7.80
C TYR A 172 -19.90 2.56 7.97
N GLY A 173 -19.09 2.20 8.96
CA GLY A 173 -18.71 0.82 9.26
C GLY A 173 -17.53 0.27 8.44
N VAL A 174 -17.05 -0.90 8.85
CA VAL A 174 -15.86 -1.57 8.30
C VAL A 174 -16.03 -2.00 6.84
N THR A 175 -17.24 -2.38 6.44
CA THR A 175 -17.54 -2.81 5.06
C THR A 175 -17.26 -1.72 4.04
N VAL A 176 -17.60 -0.46 4.34
CA VAL A 176 -17.37 0.67 3.43
C VAL A 176 -15.87 0.93 3.28
N ALA A 177 -15.09 0.77 4.35
CA ALA A 177 -13.63 0.90 4.28
C ALA A 177 -12.99 -0.16 3.37
N PHE A 178 -13.43 -1.41 3.42
CA PHE A 178 -12.96 -2.46 2.51
C PHE A 178 -13.35 -2.21 1.05
N ILE A 179 -14.56 -1.69 0.80
CA ILE A 179 -14.99 -1.31 -0.55
C ILE A 179 -14.12 -0.16 -1.07
N ILE A 180 -13.83 0.86 -0.26
CA ILE A 180 -12.96 1.98 -0.66
C ILE A 180 -11.57 1.45 -1.05
N ASP A 181 -10.94 0.64 -0.20
CA ASP A 181 -9.63 0.04 -0.50
C ASP A 181 -9.66 -0.78 -1.80
N SER A 182 -10.75 -1.51 -2.06
CA SER A 182 -10.88 -2.33 -3.27
C SER A 182 -10.99 -1.55 -4.58
N ILE A 183 -11.33 -0.25 -4.53
CA ILE A 183 -11.50 0.60 -5.73
C ILE A 183 -10.39 1.65 -5.89
N THR A 184 -9.44 1.71 -4.96
CA THR A 184 -8.28 2.62 -4.96
C THR A 184 -7.02 1.93 -5.46
#